data_AF-A0A954PHM5-F1
#
_entry.id   AF-A0A954PHM5-F1
#
_cell.length_a   1.000
_cell.length_b   1.000
_cell.length_c   1.000
_cell.angle_alpha   90.00
_cell.angle_beta   90.00
_cell.angle_gamma   90.00
#
_symmetry.space_group_name_H-M   'P 1'
#
loop_
_entity.id
_entity.type
_entity.pdbx_description
1 polymer ?
#
loop_
_entity_poly.entity_id
_entity_poly.type
_entity_poly.pdbx_seq_one_letter_code
_entity_poly.pdbx_strand_id
1 'polypeptide(L)'
;MPEPGPHLSAAQRVVREKLVAAVEHKQANGLSPGDAVSAYLREAAFTALNRFVALKMLEARGLVQECISRGDESTGFKEFSALAPGLVQLPDKGYRLYVETLFDEIGQEVRVLFDRRDVASLLWPRRPTLLLLLEQLNGSELKSVWAGDETIGWVYQYFNSHEERESIKREKRVPETGREISLRSQYFTPDHIVRLLLDNTLGRIWYEGRAGKTQIAEQCIHMLQPKEHETFSRTPKDP
;
A
#
# COMPACT_ATOMS: atom_id res chain seq x y z
N MET A 1 32.37 10.08 -2.52
CA MET A 1 31.14 9.95 -3.33
C MET A 1 31.33 10.64 -4.67
N PRO A 2 30.82 10.12 -5.79
CA PRO A 2 30.88 10.84 -7.06
C PRO A 2 30.10 12.16 -6.92
N GLU A 3 30.65 13.25 -7.46
CA GLU A 3 29.99 14.56 -7.44
C GLU A 3 28.67 14.53 -8.24
N PRO A 4 27.68 15.35 -7.86
CA PRO A 4 26.46 15.51 -8.66
C PRO A 4 26.80 16.02 -10.06
N GLY A 5 26.16 15.45 -11.09
CA GLY A 5 26.37 15.89 -12.47
C GLY A 5 25.99 17.36 -12.66
N PRO A 6 26.67 18.09 -13.56
CA PRO A 6 26.44 19.53 -13.75
C PRO A 6 25.04 19.86 -14.29
N HIS A 7 24.36 18.89 -14.90
CA HIS A 7 23.01 19.00 -15.44
C HIS A 7 21.90 19.05 -14.36
N LEU A 8 22.23 18.80 -13.09
CA LEU A 8 21.25 18.80 -12.01
C LEU A 8 21.01 20.21 -11.46
N SER A 9 19.74 20.62 -11.46
CA SER A 9 19.27 21.81 -10.74
C SER A 9 19.48 21.69 -9.22
N ALA A 10 19.41 22.81 -8.50
CA ALA A 10 19.57 22.82 -7.04
C ALA A 10 18.59 21.87 -6.34
N ALA A 11 17.31 21.86 -6.74
CA ALA A 11 16.31 20.96 -6.19
C ALA A 11 16.64 19.48 -6.48
N GLN A 12 17.11 19.16 -7.69
CA GLN A 12 17.51 17.80 -8.05
C GLN A 12 18.76 17.33 -7.29
N ARG A 13 19.68 18.24 -6.94
CA ARG A 13 20.85 17.92 -6.10
C ARG A 13 20.44 17.50 -4.70
N VAL A 14 19.49 18.22 -4.08
CA VAL A 14 18.93 17.86 -2.77
C VAL A 14 18.24 16.49 -2.83
N VAL A 15 17.44 16.22 -3.87
CA VAL A 15 16.82 14.90 -4.06
C VAL A 15 17.87 13.82 -4.22
N ARG A 16 18.94 14.08 -5.00
CA ARG A 16 20.05 13.15 -5.18
C ARG A 16 20.75 12.81 -3.86
N GLU A 17 21.05 13.80 -3.02
CA GLU A 17 21.68 13.58 -1.72
C GLU A 17 20.84 12.63 -0.85
N LYS A 18 19.52 12.83 -0.82
CA LYS A 18 18.60 11.95 -0.10
C LYS A 18 18.55 10.54 -0.70
N LEU A 19 18.51 10.42 -2.03
CA LEU A 19 18.54 9.13 -2.72
C LEU A 19 19.81 8.35 -2.41
N VAL A 20 20.94 9.04 -2.46
CA VAL A 20 22.24 8.49 -2.12
C VAL A 20 22.26 7.96 -0.69
N ALA A 21 21.83 8.76 0.29
CA ALA A 21 21.78 8.35 1.68
C ALA A 21 20.86 7.13 1.89
N ALA A 22 19.72 7.08 1.18
CA ALA A 22 18.80 5.94 1.23
C ALA A 22 19.42 4.65 0.66
N VAL A 23 20.19 4.75 -0.42
CA VAL A 23 20.92 3.62 -1.02
C VAL A 23 22.09 3.18 -0.14
N GLU A 24 22.84 4.11 0.46
CA GLU A 24 23.93 3.80 1.39
C GLU A 24 23.43 3.08 2.64
N HIS A 25 22.28 3.49 3.19
CA HIS A 25 21.64 2.77 4.28
C HIS A 25 21.31 1.31 3.90
N LYS A 26 20.88 1.06 2.66
CA LYS A 26 20.65 -0.31 2.17
C LYS A 26 21.96 -1.10 2.01
N GLN A 27 23.03 -0.46 1.56
CA GLN A 27 24.36 -1.10 1.48
C GLN A 27 24.92 -1.45 2.87
N ALA A 28 24.70 -0.58 3.87
CA ALA A 28 25.10 -0.84 5.26
C ALA A 28 24.40 -2.08 5.84
N ASN A 29 23.25 -2.46 5.30
CA ASN A 29 22.53 -3.69 5.63
C ASN A 29 23.00 -4.92 4.81
N GLY A 30 24.20 -4.86 4.21
CA GLY A 30 24.85 -6.00 3.55
C GLY A 30 24.54 -6.18 2.06
N LEU A 31 23.82 -5.24 1.43
CA LEU A 31 23.52 -5.32 0.00
C LEU A 31 24.67 -4.79 -0.86
N SER A 32 24.91 -5.43 -2.01
CA SER A 32 25.83 -4.90 -3.01
C SER A 32 25.33 -3.55 -3.55
N PRO A 33 26.20 -2.71 -4.15
CA PRO A 33 25.76 -1.41 -4.68
C PRO A 33 24.61 -1.51 -5.69
N GLY A 34 24.65 -2.49 -6.60
CA GLY A 34 23.59 -2.70 -7.58
C GLY A 34 22.28 -3.21 -6.96
N ASP A 35 22.38 -4.10 -5.97
CA ASP A 35 21.22 -4.63 -5.27
C ASP A 35 20.57 -3.58 -4.36
N ALA A 36 21.36 -2.70 -3.74
CA ALA A 36 20.85 -1.60 -2.93
C ALA A 36 20.03 -0.61 -3.77
N VAL A 37 20.50 -0.26 -4.97
CA VAL A 37 19.75 0.57 -5.93
C VAL A 37 18.47 -0.15 -6.35
N SER A 38 18.56 -1.42 -6.72
CA SER A 38 17.40 -2.20 -7.16
C SER A 38 16.35 -2.35 -6.05
N ALA A 39 16.78 -2.56 -4.81
CA ALA A 39 15.92 -2.64 -3.64
C ALA A 39 15.23 -1.30 -3.35
N TYR A 40 15.94 -0.17 -3.48
CA TYR A 40 15.35 1.16 -3.37
C TYR A 40 14.32 1.44 -4.47
N LEU A 41 14.66 1.15 -5.74
CA LEU A 41 13.74 1.33 -6.85
C LEU A 41 12.47 0.51 -6.68
N ARG A 42 12.60 -0.73 -6.19
CA ARG A 42 11.46 -1.60 -5.94
C ARG A 42 10.55 -1.05 -4.83
N GLU A 43 11.13 -0.55 -3.76
CA GLU A 43 10.38 0.10 -2.67
C GLU A 43 9.66 1.37 -3.15
N ALA A 44 10.33 2.22 -3.92
CA ALA A 44 9.72 3.42 -4.51
C ALA A 44 8.57 3.06 -5.47
N ALA A 45 8.78 2.06 -6.34
CA ALA A 45 7.74 1.58 -7.25
C ALA A 45 6.55 0.98 -6.51
N PHE A 46 6.82 0.22 -5.45
CA PHE A 46 5.80 -0.37 -4.59
C PHE A 46 4.94 0.70 -3.93
N THR A 47 5.57 1.69 -3.29
CA THR A 47 4.87 2.80 -2.64
C THR A 47 4.05 3.60 -3.64
N ALA A 48 4.61 3.91 -4.82
CA ALA A 48 3.88 4.60 -5.88
C ALA A 48 2.65 3.80 -6.33
N LEU A 49 2.81 2.51 -6.65
CA LEU A 49 1.70 1.66 -7.10
C LEU A 49 0.57 1.60 -6.06
N ASN A 50 0.90 1.36 -4.79
CA ASN A 50 -0.11 1.25 -3.73
C ASN A 50 -0.89 2.57 -3.54
N ARG A 51 -0.26 3.73 -3.72
CA ARG A 51 -0.96 5.02 -3.71
C ARG A 51 -1.93 5.18 -4.86
N PHE A 52 -1.52 4.82 -6.08
CA PHE A 52 -2.41 4.88 -7.24
C PHE A 52 -3.56 3.88 -7.13
N VAL A 53 -3.31 2.69 -6.59
CA VAL A 53 -4.35 1.69 -6.31
C VAL A 53 -5.33 2.19 -5.25
N ALA A 54 -4.84 2.75 -4.15
CA ALA A 54 -5.70 3.33 -3.13
C ALA A 54 -6.52 4.50 -3.70
N LEU A 55 -5.88 5.39 -4.47
CA LEU A 55 -6.57 6.50 -5.12
C LEU A 55 -7.67 5.99 -6.08
N LYS A 56 -7.38 4.93 -6.85
CA LYS A 56 -8.35 4.28 -7.75
C LYS A 56 -9.54 3.71 -6.98
N MET A 57 -9.29 3.07 -5.84
CA MET A 57 -10.34 2.53 -4.97
C MET A 57 -11.19 3.63 -4.34
N LEU A 58 -10.57 4.70 -3.83
CA LEU A 58 -11.29 5.86 -3.29
C LEU A 58 -12.19 6.49 -4.35
N GLU A 59 -11.70 6.62 -5.57
CA GLU A 59 -12.46 7.15 -6.70
C GLU A 59 -13.63 6.24 -7.07
N ALA A 60 -13.42 4.93 -7.18
CA ALA A 60 -14.47 3.96 -7.50
C ALA A 60 -15.56 3.90 -6.42
N ARG A 61 -15.25 4.29 -5.19
CA ARG A 61 -16.17 4.36 -4.04
C ARG A 61 -16.84 5.73 -3.89
N GLY A 62 -16.52 6.70 -4.75
CA GLY A 62 -17.04 8.06 -4.68
C GLY A 62 -16.55 8.87 -3.47
N LEU A 63 -15.44 8.44 -2.85
CA LEU A 63 -14.82 9.15 -1.73
C LEU A 63 -13.94 10.31 -2.21
N VAL A 64 -13.46 10.22 -3.45
CA VAL A 64 -12.82 11.33 -4.16
C VAL A 64 -13.47 11.47 -5.53
N GLN A 65 -13.40 12.68 -6.08
CA GLN A 65 -13.81 12.93 -7.46
C GLN A 65 -12.95 12.15 -8.45
N GLU A 66 -13.48 11.92 -9.66
CA GLU A 66 -12.74 11.31 -10.76
C GLU A 66 -11.40 12.03 -11.00
N CYS A 67 -10.29 11.36 -10.70
CA CYS A 67 -8.97 11.97 -10.66
C CYS A 67 -7.93 11.23 -11.51
N ILE A 68 -8.06 9.90 -11.64
CA ILE A 68 -7.11 9.08 -12.40
C ILE A 68 -7.79 8.14 -13.41
N SER A 69 -9.11 7.91 -13.35
CA SER A 69 -9.79 6.97 -14.27
C SER A 69 -9.73 7.36 -15.74
N ARG A 70 -9.56 8.65 -16.05
CA ARG A 70 -9.43 9.14 -17.42
C ARG A 70 -8.13 9.91 -17.64
N GLY A 71 -7.13 9.72 -16.77
CA GLY A 71 -5.87 10.45 -16.84
C GLY A 71 -6.10 11.96 -16.91
N ASP A 72 -5.54 12.62 -17.92
CA ASP A 72 -5.71 14.07 -18.16
C ASP A 72 -7.16 14.47 -18.48
N GLU A 73 -8.00 13.52 -18.87
CA GLU A 73 -9.40 13.78 -19.16
C GLU A 73 -10.31 13.61 -17.94
N SER A 74 -9.74 13.26 -16.77
CA SER A 74 -10.47 13.10 -15.52
C SER A 74 -11.08 14.43 -15.09
N THR A 75 -12.34 14.38 -14.64
CA THR A 75 -13.14 15.57 -14.32
C THR A 75 -12.46 16.44 -13.26
N GLY A 76 -11.93 15.82 -12.19
CA GLY A 76 -11.23 16.54 -11.14
C GLY A 76 -9.95 17.22 -11.62
N PHE A 77 -9.23 16.62 -12.57
CA PHE A 77 -8.05 17.28 -13.15
C PHE A 77 -8.41 18.46 -14.05
N LYS A 78 -9.51 18.36 -14.81
CA LYS A 78 -10.02 19.47 -15.62
C LYS A 78 -10.41 20.66 -14.75
N GLU A 79 -11.12 20.41 -13.66
CA GLU A 79 -11.51 21.45 -12.71
C GLU A 79 -10.29 22.09 -12.03
N PHE A 80 -9.33 21.28 -11.58
CA PHE A 80 -8.07 21.78 -11.03
C PHE A 80 -7.31 22.67 -12.04
N SER A 81 -7.23 22.24 -13.30
CA SER A 81 -6.57 23.00 -14.37
C SER A 81 -7.30 24.31 -14.69
N ALA A 82 -8.63 24.34 -14.58
CA ALA A 82 -9.43 25.54 -14.79
C ALA A 82 -9.20 26.60 -13.70
N LEU A 83 -8.93 26.18 -12.46
CA LEU A 83 -8.60 27.09 -11.34
C LEU A 83 -7.17 27.62 -11.42
N ALA A 84 -6.27 26.91 -12.11
CA ALA A 84 -4.86 27.27 -12.24
C ALA A 84 -4.38 27.20 -13.71
N PRO A 85 -4.86 28.11 -14.59
CA PRO A 85 -4.59 28.04 -16.03
C PRO A 85 -3.10 28.15 -16.39
N GLY A 86 -2.27 28.72 -15.52
CA GLY A 86 -0.82 28.80 -15.70
C GLY A 86 -0.12 27.43 -15.71
N LEU A 87 -0.73 26.38 -15.14
CA LEU A 87 -0.15 25.04 -15.09
C LEU A 87 -0.10 24.34 -16.45
N VAL A 88 -0.93 24.77 -17.40
CA VAL A 88 -0.97 24.21 -18.77
C VAL A 88 0.38 24.35 -19.50
N GLN A 89 1.21 25.32 -19.10
CA GLN A 89 2.55 25.53 -19.66
C GLN A 89 3.58 24.51 -19.19
N LEU A 90 3.27 23.73 -18.14
CA LEU A 90 4.15 22.67 -17.66
C LEU A 90 4.13 21.47 -18.62
N PRO A 91 5.22 20.69 -18.71
CA PRO A 91 5.31 19.55 -19.63
C PRO A 91 4.20 18.50 -19.47
N ASP A 92 3.66 18.33 -18.26
CA ASP A 92 2.57 17.43 -17.93
C ASP A 92 1.26 18.17 -17.61
N LYS A 93 1.17 19.45 -17.98
CA LYS A 93 0.05 20.36 -17.70
C LYS A 93 -0.30 20.50 -16.21
N GLY A 94 0.63 20.14 -15.30
CA GLY A 94 0.42 20.15 -13.86
C GLY A 94 -0.23 18.90 -13.29
N TYR A 95 -0.36 17.81 -14.07
CA TYR A 95 -0.99 16.56 -13.61
C TYR A 95 -0.29 15.96 -12.39
N ARG A 96 1.05 15.99 -12.34
CA ARG A 96 1.79 15.56 -11.15
C ARG A 96 1.40 16.39 -9.92
N LEU A 97 1.35 17.72 -10.06
CA LEU A 97 1.01 18.60 -8.94
C LEU A 97 -0.41 18.34 -8.43
N TYR A 98 -1.35 18.10 -9.35
CA TYR A 98 -2.71 17.70 -9.01
C TYR A 98 -2.74 16.42 -8.16
N VAL A 99 -2.09 15.35 -8.64
CA VAL A 99 -2.05 14.07 -7.90
C VAL A 99 -1.32 14.22 -6.56
N GLU A 100 -0.24 15.00 -6.50
CA GLU A 100 0.48 15.28 -5.25
C GLU A 100 -0.40 16.05 -4.25
N THR A 101 -1.28 16.94 -4.72
CA THR A 101 -2.24 17.66 -3.86
C THR A 101 -3.27 16.69 -3.28
N LEU A 102 -3.80 15.75 -4.09
CA LEU A 102 -4.68 14.69 -3.60
C LEU A 102 -3.99 13.82 -2.55
N PHE A 103 -2.72 13.48 -2.76
CA PHE A 103 -1.95 12.74 -1.75
C PHE A 103 -1.79 13.53 -0.45
N ASP A 104 -1.53 14.83 -0.52
CA ASP A 104 -1.38 15.67 0.68
C ASP A 104 -2.71 15.84 1.45
N GLU A 105 -3.83 15.89 0.73
CA GLU A 105 -5.19 15.95 1.30
C GLU A 105 -5.60 14.62 1.95
N ILE A 106 -5.57 13.52 1.19
CA ILE A 106 -5.92 12.18 1.69
C ILE A 106 -4.96 11.75 2.81
N GLY A 107 -3.70 12.20 2.73
CA GLY A 107 -2.67 11.94 3.73
C GLY A 107 -2.93 12.56 5.10
N GLN A 108 -3.89 13.48 5.24
CA GLN A 108 -4.34 13.94 6.56
C GLN A 108 -5.01 12.81 7.35
N GLU A 109 -5.76 11.95 6.65
CA GLU A 109 -6.49 10.82 7.25
C GLU A 109 -5.67 9.52 7.18
N VAL A 110 -5.05 9.24 6.03
CA VAL A 110 -4.31 8.00 5.76
C VAL A 110 -2.83 8.28 5.54
N ARG A 111 -2.20 8.90 6.55
CA ARG A 111 -0.80 9.36 6.47
C ARG A 111 0.18 8.25 6.10
N VAL A 112 0.03 7.06 6.67
CA VAL A 112 0.94 5.91 6.43
C VAL A 112 1.12 5.62 4.95
N LEU A 113 0.05 5.77 4.15
CA LEU A 113 0.13 5.49 2.72
C LEU A 113 0.55 6.72 1.91
N PHE A 114 0.00 7.90 2.20
CA PHE A 114 0.11 9.06 1.32
C PHE A 114 1.19 10.09 1.72
N ASP A 115 1.95 9.87 2.80
CA ASP A 115 3.02 10.80 3.21
C ASP A 115 4.14 10.92 2.14
N ARG A 116 4.14 12.02 1.40
CA ARG A 116 5.13 12.28 0.35
C ARG A 116 6.53 12.61 0.87
N ARG A 117 6.69 12.78 2.20
CA ARG A 117 8.00 13.00 2.83
C ARG A 117 8.75 11.68 3.05
N ASP A 118 8.07 10.55 2.85
CA ASP A 118 8.69 9.23 2.92
C ASP A 118 9.82 9.08 1.90
N VAL A 119 10.88 8.36 2.28
CA VAL A 119 12.09 8.17 1.47
C VAL A 119 11.80 7.40 0.17
N ALA A 120 10.79 6.53 0.14
CA ALA A 120 10.32 5.86 -1.06
C ALA A 120 9.59 6.80 -2.04
N SER A 121 9.28 8.04 -1.63
CA SER A 121 8.57 9.04 -2.44
C SER A 121 9.49 10.00 -3.21
N LEU A 122 10.81 9.86 -3.08
CA LEU A 122 11.77 10.77 -3.73
C LEU A 122 11.75 10.64 -5.26
N LEU A 123 11.32 9.50 -5.79
CA LEU A 123 11.17 9.26 -7.21
C LEU A 123 9.71 9.38 -7.64
N TRP A 124 9.51 9.96 -8.82
CA TRP A 124 8.22 10.01 -9.49
C TRP A 124 8.30 9.27 -10.83
N PRO A 125 7.30 8.44 -11.19
CA PRO A 125 7.29 7.77 -12.47
C PRO A 125 7.34 8.78 -13.61
N ARG A 126 8.16 8.50 -14.63
CA ARG A 126 8.18 9.32 -15.83
C ARG A 126 6.81 9.28 -16.49
N ARG A 127 6.48 10.35 -17.22
CA ARG A 127 5.17 10.51 -17.86
C ARG A 127 4.73 9.29 -18.69
N PRO A 128 5.56 8.67 -19.56
CA PRO A 128 5.16 7.47 -20.29
C PRO A 128 4.84 6.28 -19.36
N THR A 129 5.66 6.06 -18.32
CA THR A 129 5.43 5.01 -17.33
C THR A 129 4.16 5.25 -16.51
N LEU A 130 3.88 6.51 -16.16
CA LEU A 130 2.64 6.88 -15.47
C LEU A 130 1.41 6.58 -16.35
N LEU A 131 1.46 6.92 -17.64
CA LEU A 131 0.36 6.62 -18.56
C LEU A 131 0.11 5.12 -18.71
N LEU A 132 1.18 4.32 -18.83
CA LEU A 132 1.07 2.86 -18.83
C LEU A 132 0.45 2.33 -17.53
N LEU A 133 0.86 2.86 -16.38
CA LEU A 133 0.27 2.49 -15.10
C LEU A 133 -1.23 2.81 -15.08
N LEU A 134 -1.62 4.01 -15.49
CA LEU A 134 -3.04 4.41 -15.53
C LEU A 134 -3.85 3.55 -16.49
N GLU A 135 -3.30 3.22 -17.66
CA GLU A 135 -3.93 2.30 -18.62
C GLU A 135 -4.22 0.95 -17.97
N GLN A 136 -3.23 0.35 -17.29
CA GLN A 136 -3.40 -0.92 -16.59
C GLN A 136 -4.46 -0.84 -15.47
N LEU A 137 -4.43 0.23 -14.65
CA LEU A 137 -5.42 0.41 -13.58
C LEU A 137 -6.84 0.68 -14.11
N ASN A 138 -6.95 1.20 -15.32
CA ASN A 138 -8.22 1.55 -15.96
C ASN A 138 -8.73 0.48 -16.92
N GLY A 139 -8.12 -0.71 -16.94
CA GLY A 139 -8.61 -1.88 -17.66
C GLY A 139 -10.07 -2.18 -17.33
N SER A 140 -10.88 -2.41 -18.35
CA SER A 140 -12.33 -2.61 -18.23
C SER A 140 -12.70 -3.81 -17.36
N GLU A 141 -11.87 -4.85 -17.40
CA GLU A 141 -11.95 -6.08 -16.64
C GLU A 141 -11.74 -5.87 -15.13
N LEU A 142 -11.07 -4.78 -14.73
CA LEU A 142 -10.81 -4.45 -13.34
C LEU A 142 -11.90 -3.58 -12.71
N LYS A 143 -12.90 -3.13 -13.48
CA LYS A 143 -13.90 -2.15 -13.02
C LYS A 143 -14.60 -2.57 -11.73
N SER A 144 -15.02 -3.83 -11.61
CA SER A 144 -15.70 -4.35 -10.42
C SER A 144 -14.75 -4.55 -9.23
N VAL A 145 -13.46 -4.74 -9.50
CA VAL A 145 -12.44 -5.02 -8.47
C VAL A 145 -12.21 -3.79 -7.60
N TRP A 146 -12.29 -2.58 -8.16
CA TRP A 146 -12.00 -1.35 -7.41
C TRP A 146 -13.00 -1.03 -6.28
N ALA A 147 -14.20 -1.62 -6.32
CA ALA A 147 -15.16 -1.54 -5.22
C ALA A 147 -14.84 -2.51 -4.07
N GLY A 148 -14.11 -3.60 -4.33
CA GLY A 148 -13.83 -4.66 -3.36
C GLY A 148 -12.92 -4.23 -2.20
N ASP A 149 -13.26 -4.64 -0.97
CA ASP A 149 -12.53 -4.26 0.25
C ASP A 149 -11.14 -4.86 0.36
N GLU A 150 -10.93 -6.05 -0.21
CA GLU A 150 -9.65 -6.76 -0.15
C GLU A 150 -8.67 -6.38 -1.26
N THR A 151 -9.10 -5.58 -2.25
CA THR A 151 -8.35 -5.31 -3.49
C THR A 151 -6.94 -4.80 -3.23
N ILE A 152 -6.78 -3.83 -2.33
CA ILE A 152 -5.46 -3.30 -1.99
C ILE A 152 -4.57 -4.35 -1.32
N GLY A 153 -5.17 -5.25 -0.52
CA GLY A 153 -4.48 -6.37 0.10
C GLY A 153 -3.96 -7.37 -0.93
N TRP A 154 -4.76 -7.67 -1.94
CA TRP A 154 -4.36 -8.53 -3.04
C TRP A 154 -3.25 -7.91 -3.90
N VAL A 155 -3.32 -6.61 -4.23
CA VAL A 155 -2.23 -5.91 -4.93
C VAL A 155 -0.95 -5.93 -4.09
N TYR A 156 -1.06 -5.63 -2.80
CA TYR A 156 0.05 -5.66 -1.85
C TYR A 156 0.73 -7.04 -1.87
N GLN A 157 -0.06 -8.11 -1.77
CA GLN A 157 0.45 -9.48 -1.84
C GLN A 157 1.07 -9.78 -3.22
N TYR A 158 0.35 -9.58 -4.31
CA TYR A 158 0.82 -10.02 -5.63
C TYR A 158 1.82 -9.09 -6.31
N PHE A 159 2.25 -8.01 -5.65
CA PHE A 159 3.33 -7.16 -6.16
C PHE A 159 4.64 -7.93 -6.41
N ASN A 160 4.96 -8.87 -5.51
CA ASN A 160 6.08 -9.78 -5.71
C ASN A 160 5.59 -11.06 -6.38
N SER A 161 6.34 -11.56 -7.36
CA SER A 161 5.88 -12.71 -8.15
C SER A 161 5.75 -13.97 -7.29
N HIS A 162 4.87 -14.88 -7.70
CA HIS A 162 4.69 -16.16 -7.03
C HIS A 162 6.00 -16.96 -6.99
N GLU A 163 6.79 -16.90 -8.07
CA GLU A 163 8.08 -17.61 -8.17
C GLU A 163 9.12 -17.07 -7.18
N GLU A 164 9.23 -15.73 -7.05
CA GLU A 164 10.12 -15.10 -6.08
C GLU A 164 9.72 -15.42 -4.63
N ARG A 165 8.42 -15.58 -4.36
CA ARG A 165 7.91 -15.93 -3.03
C ARG A 165 8.20 -17.39 -2.69
N GLU A 166 8.00 -18.31 -3.63
CA GLU A 166 8.21 -19.74 -3.41
C GLU A 166 9.67 -20.13 -3.33
N SER A 167 10.56 -19.48 -4.08
CA SER A 167 12.00 -19.72 -3.97
C SER A 167 12.51 -19.43 -2.56
N ILE A 168 12.13 -18.29 -1.98
CA ILE A 168 12.54 -17.86 -0.64
C ILE A 168 11.90 -18.70 0.48
N LYS A 169 10.70 -19.24 0.27
CA LYS A 169 10.09 -20.21 1.20
C LYS A 169 10.83 -21.54 1.24
N ARG A 170 11.26 -22.04 0.06
CA ARG A 170 11.99 -23.31 -0.04
C ARG A 170 13.33 -23.25 0.65
N GLU A 171 13.94 -22.07 0.69
CA GLU A 171 15.11 -21.80 1.51
C GLU A 171 14.73 -21.84 3.00
N LYS A 172 14.84 -22.99 3.66
CA LYS A 172 14.55 -23.16 5.11
C LYS A 172 15.49 -22.41 6.05
N ARG A 173 16.28 -21.44 5.56
CA ARG A 173 17.21 -20.62 6.34
C ARG A 173 16.51 -19.44 7.00
N VAL A 174 17.11 -18.92 8.06
CA VAL A 174 16.66 -17.65 8.67
C VAL A 174 16.85 -16.54 7.63
N PRO A 175 15.87 -15.65 7.42
CA PRO A 175 16.02 -14.54 6.50
C PRO A 175 17.13 -13.61 6.99
N GLU A 176 18.08 -13.28 6.13
CA GLU A 176 19.23 -12.43 6.47
C GLU A 176 19.04 -10.99 5.98
N THR A 177 18.21 -10.81 4.94
CA THR A 177 17.94 -9.49 4.36
C THR A 177 16.52 -9.04 4.63
N GLY A 178 16.31 -7.73 4.76
CA GLY A 178 14.97 -7.15 4.89
C GLY A 178 14.03 -7.52 3.74
N ARG A 179 14.57 -7.79 2.54
CA ARG A 179 13.81 -8.29 1.39
C ARG A 179 13.23 -9.68 1.64
N GLU A 180 14.02 -10.62 2.16
CA GLU A 180 13.56 -11.97 2.47
C GLU A 180 12.51 -11.95 3.59
N ILE A 181 12.71 -11.11 4.60
CA ILE A 181 11.71 -10.89 5.67
C ILE A 181 10.40 -10.39 5.06
N SER A 182 10.45 -9.35 4.23
CA SER A 182 9.27 -8.78 3.58
C SER A 182 8.55 -9.85 2.73
N LEU A 183 9.26 -10.57 1.86
CA LEU A 183 8.67 -11.59 0.98
C LEU A 183 8.01 -12.74 1.76
N ARG A 184 8.52 -13.08 2.94
CA ARG A 184 7.92 -14.10 3.82
C ARG A 184 6.78 -13.59 4.69
N SER A 185 6.70 -12.29 4.95
CA SER A 185 5.68 -11.69 5.82
C SER A 185 4.56 -11.00 5.06
N GLN A 186 4.72 -10.78 3.75
CA GLN A 186 3.77 -10.09 2.89
C GLN A 186 2.58 -10.97 2.47
N TYR A 187 1.87 -11.50 3.47
CA TYR A 187 0.59 -12.19 3.30
C TYR A 187 -0.53 -11.26 3.71
N PHE A 188 -1.44 -11.03 2.77
CA PHE A 188 -2.71 -10.44 3.10
C PHE A 188 -3.55 -11.48 3.85
N THR A 189 -4.21 -11.05 4.92
CA THR A 189 -5.10 -11.90 5.71
C THR A 189 -6.53 -11.69 5.21
N PRO A 190 -7.15 -12.67 4.53
CA PRO A 190 -8.50 -12.51 4.00
C PRO A 190 -9.54 -12.30 5.11
N ASP A 191 -10.66 -11.68 4.77
CA ASP A 191 -11.75 -11.31 5.70
C ASP A 191 -12.22 -12.51 6.55
N HIS A 192 -12.43 -13.67 5.95
CA HIS A 192 -12.89 -14.85 6.70
C HIS A 192 -11.90 -15.31 7.78
N ILE A 193 -10.58 -15.14 7.57
CA ILE A 193 -9.56 -15.45 8.59
C ILE A 193 -9.60 -14.40 9.70
N VAL A 194 -9.75 -13.12 9.35
CA VAL A 194 -9.87 -12.04 10.33
C VAL A 194 -11.12 -12.26 11.20
N ARG A 195 -12.27 -12.55 10.59
CA ARG A 195 -13.51 -12.84 11.31
C ARG A 195 -13.40 -14.07 12.18
N LEU A 196 -12.78 -15.15 11.69
CA LEU A 196 -12.49 -16.34 12.50
C LEU A 196 -11.70 -15.98 13.76
N LEU A 197 -10.64 -15.17 13.63
CA LEU A 197 -9.83 -14.72 14.76
C LEU A 197 -10.64 -13.84 15.72
N LEU A 198 -11.39 -12.87 15.22
CA LEU A 198 -12.20 -11.96 16.04
C LEU A 198 -13.31 -12.70 16.79
N ASP A 199 -14.05 -13.56 16.10
CA ASP A 199 -15.13 -14.37 16.67
C ASP A 199 -14.61 -15.26 17.80
N ASN A 200 -13.44 -15.87 17.63
CA ASN A 200 -12.85 -16.77 18.63
C ASN A 200 -11.97 -16.07 19.67
N THR A 201 -11.76 -14.76 19.56
CA THR A 201 -11.06 -13.95 20.57
C THR A 201 -12.04 -13.02 21.27
N LEU A 202 -12.37 -11.88 20.68
CA LEU A 202 -13.27 -10.88 21.26
C LEU A 202 -14.70 -11.42 21.42
N GLY A 203 -15.23 -12.07 20.37
CA GLY A 203 -16.56 -12.68 20.42
C GLY A 203 -16.65 -13.71 21.55
N ARG A 204 -15.64 -14.57 21.69
CA ARG A 204 -15.57 -15.57 22.75
C ARG A 204 -15.45 -14.94 24.13
N ILE A 205 -14.56 -13.97 24.31
CA ILE A 205 -14.38 -13.26 25.59
C ILE A 205 -15.72 -12.68 26.06
N TRP A 206 -16.46 -12.05 25.14
CA TRP A 206 -17.77 -11.50 25.46
C TRP A 206 -18.81 -12.57 25.78
N TYR A 207 -18.86 -13.65 24.99
CA TYR A 207 -19.76 -14.78 25.23
C TYR A 207 -19.55 -15.41 26.61
N GLU A 208 -18.30 -15.69 26.97
CA GLU A 208 -17.90 -16.22 28.27
C GLU A 208 -18.21 -15.24 29.41
N GLY A 209 -17.88 -13.96 29.24
CA GLY A 209 -18.15 -12.92 30.23
C GLY A 209 -19.65 -12.68 30.47
N ARG A 210 -20.50 -13.01 29.49
CA ARG A 210 -21.97 -12.99 29.61
C ARG A 210 -22.54 -14.34 30.07
N ALA A 211 -21.69 -15.32 30.41
CA ALA A 211 -22.09 -16.69 30.74
C ALA A 211 -23.05 -17.30 29.69
N GLY A 212 -22.79 -17.03 28.41
CA GLY A 212 -23.62 -17.46 27.29
C GLY A 212 -24.94 -16.71 27.12
N LYS A 213 -25.30 -15.79 28.01
CA LYS A 213 -26.54 -14.98 27.93
C LYS A 213 -26.36 -13.77 27.02
N THR A 214 -26.11 -14.01 25.74
CA THR A 214 -25.89 -12.97 24.73
C THR A 214 -26.18 -13.48 23.33
N GLN A 215 -26.64 -12.59 22.46
CA GLN A 215 -26.89 -12.90 21.04
C GLN A 215 -25.61 -12.88 20.19
N ILE A 216 -24.44 -12.59 20.78
CA ILE A 216 -23.18 -12.49 20.02
C ILE A 216 -22.85 -13.78 19.25
N ALA A 217 -23.25 -14.94 19.78
CA ALA A 217 -23.00 -16.22 19.13
C ALA A 217 -23.77 -16.38 17.82
N GLU A 218 -24.89 -15.66 17.65
CA GLU A 218 -25.67 -15.64 16.40
C GLU A 218 -25.01 -14.74 15.34
N GLN A 219 -24.21 -13.76 15.78
CA GLN A 219 -23.51 -12.81 14.92
C GLN A 219 -22.11 -13.30 14.54
N CYS A 220 -21.43 -14.00 15.44
CA CYS A 220 -20.10 -14.57 15.25
C CYS A 220 -20.17 -15.92 14.51
N ILE A 221 -20.41 -15.86 13.20
CA ILE A 221 -20.61 -17.03 12.32
C ILE A 221 -19.42 -18.01 12.29
N HIS A 222 -18.20 -17.56 12.63
CA HIS A 222 -17.00 -18.40 12.65
C HIS A 222 -16.59 -18.82 14.07
N MET A 223 -17.42 -18.53 15.09
CA MET A 223 -17.15 -18.95 16.45
C MET A 223 -17.17 -20.48 16.53
N LEU A 224 -16.05 -21.07 16.93
CA LEU A 224 -15.92 -22.52 17.04
C LEU A 224 -16.86 -23.03 18.13
N GLN A 225 -17.50 -24.17 17.93
CA GLN A 225 -18.23 -24.79 19.02
C GLN A 225 -17.25 -25.64 19.85
N PRO A 226 -17.39 -25.69 21.18
CA PRO A 226 -16.64 -26.64 21.98
C PRO A 226 -16.87 -28.05 21.48
N LYS A 227 -15.84 -28.89 21.47
CA LYS A 227 -16.01 -30.33 21.24
C LYS A 227 -16.84 -30.92 22.38
N GLU A 228 -17.49 -32.07 22.16
CA GLU A 228 -18.49 -32.68 23.05
C GLU A 228 -18.06 -32.92 24.53
N HIS A 229 -16.81 -32.63 24.91
CA HIS A 229 -16.31 -32.74 26.29
C HIS A 229 -15.44 -31.56 26.77
N GLU A 230 -15.36 -30.45 26.02
CA GLU A 230 -14.61 -29.26 26.42
C GLU A 230 -15.57 -28.13 26.81
N THR A 231 -15.38 -27.54 27.99
CA THR A 231 -16.02 -26.27 28.35
C THR A 231 -14.97 -25.18 28.34
N PHE A 232 -15.14 -24.18 27.47
CA PHE A 232 -14.32 -22.98 27.50
C PHE A 232 -14.83 -22.07 28.63
N SER A 233 -14.50 -22.43 29.88
CA SER A 233 -14.80 -21.61 31.05
C SER A 233 -13.53 -20.87 31.45
N ARG A 234 -13.45 -19.58 31.13
CA ARG A 234 -12.45 -18.70 31.75
C ARG A 234 -12.92 -18.27 33.13
N THR A 235 -12.10 -18.49 34.14
CA THR A 235 -12.28 -17.84 35.45
C THR A 235 -12.18 -16.33 35.25
N PRO A 236 -13.12 -15.52 35.79
CA PRO A 236 -12.98 -14.08 35.80
C PRO A 236 -11.65 -13.73 36.47
N LYS A 237 -10.80 -12.96 35.79
CA LYS A 237 -9.66 -12.33 36.45
C LYS A 237 -10.22 -11.18 37.29
N ASP A 238 -9.86 -11.17 38.57
CA ASP A 238 -10.24 -10.08 39.50
C ASP A 238 -9.76 -8.72 38.92
N PRO A 239 -10.53 -7.63 39.13
CA PRO A 239 -10.25 -6.32 38.54
C PRO A 239 -8.96 -5.66 39.03
#